data_AF-A0A4P7QGG6-F1
#
_entry.id   AF-A0A4P7QGG6-F1
#
_cell.length_a   1.000
_cell.length_b   1.000
_cell.length_c   1.000
_cell.angle_alpha   90.00
_cell.angle_beta   90.00
_cell.angle_gamma   90.00
#
_symmetry.space_group_name_H-M   'P 1'
#
loop_
_entity.id
_entity.type
_entity.pdbx_description
1 polymer ?
#
loop_
_entity_poly.entity_id
_entity_poly.type
_entity_poly.pdbx_seq_one_letter_code
_entity_poly.pdbx_strand_id
1 'polypeptide(L)'
;MSTSNQIKRINNTRSMPLRLATGGVLGTLAVGGVVAAGTHKDITLDLNGEKTQLSSFSGSVGDVLAAAGVDINPDDLVYPAPSEDVADGETVTVRTAKPVAVVIDGVETQLSSTALTVQDLVGSLGDVAPGASVTDAEGNEVDSERVTEGMELQITSPKIISVVDGGKATFTKIAAQTVGDVLEARGVELGAHDVVTPAVETPTAEGMRINVDRVEFVEETLTEEFDAEPTYVDNPELEAGVEEVQTPGQKGERTKTERIKKVNGREESREVIEEEEIRPAVAAVISRGTKESPAAPSVAGGSVWDSLAQCEATGNWSINTGNGYSGGLQFSPSTWLAYGGGDYAPEAWMASREQQIDVATRVQAAQGWGAWPACTAKLGIR
;
A
#
# COMPACT_ATOMS: atom_id res chain seq x y z
N MET A 1 -31.57 19.39 24.41
CA MET A 1 -32.70 18.52 24.04
C MET A 1 -32.57 17.24 24.82
N SER A 2 -33.67 16.85 25.47
CA SER A 2 -33.79 15.75 26.40
C SER A 2 -33.97 14.44 25.64
N THR A 3 -33.17 13.42 25.94
CA THR A 3 -33.51 12.02 25.66
C THR A 3 -33.14 11.18 26.87
N SER A 4 -34.19 10.72 27.54
CA SER A 4 -34.20 9.92 28.76
C SER A 4 -33.76 8.49 28.44
N ASN A 5 -32.57 8.07 28.88
CA ASN A 5 -32.23 6.65 28.98
C ASN A 5 -32.92 6.05 30.21
N GLN A 6 -34.10 5.46 30.01
CA GLN A 6 -34.71 4.58 31.00
C GLN A 6 -34.01 3.22 30.98
N ILE A 7 -32.99 3.07 31.82
CA ILE A 7 -32.46 1.75 32.19
C ILE A 7 -33.52 1.07 33.05
N LYS A 8 -34.28 0.16 32.45
CA LYS A 8 -35.24 -0.69 33.15
C LYS A 8 -34.43 -1.69 33.98
N ARG A 9 -34.26 -1.43 35.27
CA ARG A 9 -33.74 -2.40 36.24
C ARG A 9 -34.66 -3.62 36.23
N ILE A 10 -34.25 -4.70 35.58
CA ILE A 10 -34.85 -6.02 35.76
C ILE A 10 -34.22 -6.61 37.01
N ASN A 11 -34.80 -6.26 38.15
CA ASN A 11 -34.59 -6.96 39.39
C ASN A 11 -35.73 -7.97 39.52
N ASN A 12 -35.49 -9.22 39.14
CA ASN A 12 -36.31 -10.33 39.62
C ASN A 12 -35.55 -11.66 39.61
N THR A 13 -34.37 -11.69 40.22
CA THR A 13 -33.74 -12.95 40.60
C THR A 13 -34.44 -13.50 41.86
N ARG A 14 -35.56 -14.20 41.66
CA ARG A 14 -35.88 -15.33 42.55
C ARG A 14 -35.04 -16.51 42.07
N SER A 15 -33.79 -16.54 42.51
CA SER A 15 -32.92 -17.69 42.28
C SER A 15 -33.55 -18.92 42.93
N MET A 16 -33.87 -19.90 42.09
CA MET A 16 -34.52 -21.14 42.49
C MET A 16 -33.57 -22.32 42.81
N PRO A 17 -32.21 -22.22 42.93
CA PRO A 17 -31.43 -23.44 43.09
C PRO A 17 -31.52 -24.03 44.51
N LEU A 18 -32.20 -23.40 45.46
CA LEU A 18 -32.27 -23.89 46.84
C LEU A 18 -33.43 -24.87 47.13
N ARG A 19 -34.26 -25.24 46.14
CA ARG A 19 -35.38 -26.19 46.37
C ARG A 19 -35.25 -27.56 45.72
N LEU A 20 -34.24 -27.78 44.86
CA LEU A 20 -33.99 -29.10 44.26
C LEU A 20 -32.73 -29.79 44.82
N ALA A 21 -31.82 -29.06 45.49
CA ALA A 21 -30.61 -29.63 46.09
C ALA A 21 -30.83 -30.34 47.45
N THR A 22 -32.08 -30.52 47.89
CA THR A 22 -32.42 -31.43 48.98
C THR A 22 -33.15 -32.62 48.38
N GLY A 23 -32.48 -33.77 48.36
CA GLY A 23 -33.07 -35.03 47.94
C GLY A 23 -34.44 -35.27 48.57
N GLY A 24 -35.40 -35.67 47.73
CA GLY A 24 -36.71 -36.16 48.15
C GLY A 24 -37.65 -35.07 48.66
N VAL A 25 -38.45 -34.47 47.78
CA VAL A 25 -39.79 -34.01 48.18
C VAL A 25 -40.67 -35.27 48.32
N LEU A 26 -40.47 -35.97 49.44
CA LEU A 26 -41.46 -36.89 49.99
C LEU A 26 -42.62 -36.03 50.50
N GLY A 27 -43.63 -35.85 49.65
CA GLY A 27 -44.93 -35.36 50.09
C GLY A 27 -45.51 -36.37 51.08
N THR A 28 -45.40 -36.09 52.37
CA THR A 28 -46.07 -36.87 53.42
C THR A 28 -47.57 -36.60 53.37
N LEU A 29 -48.32 -37.57 52.83
CA LEU A 29 -49.78 -37.67 53.02
C LEU A 29 -50.11 -38.87 53.90
N ALA A 30 -51.10 -38.64 54.78
CA ALA A 30 -51.36 -39.29 56.05
C ALA A 30 -51.69 -40.79 56.04
N VAL A 31 -51.38 -41.42 57.19
CA VAL A 31 -52.19 -42.40 57.95
C VAL A 31 -53.23 -43.21 57.16
N GLY A 32 -52.95 -44.51 57.03
CA GLY A 32 -53.95 -45.57 57.18
C GLY A 32 -54.97 -45.74 56.05
N GLY A 33 -54.51 -46.16 54.87
CA GLY A 33 -55.36 -46.71 53.82
C GLY A 33 -54.52 -47.61 52.92
N VAL A 34 -55.01 -48.81 52.62
CA VAL A 34 -54.34 -49.82 51.78
C VAL A 34 -53.78 -49.19 50.50
N VAL A 35 -52.45 -49.19 50.33
CA VAL A 35 -51.81 -48.73 49.09
C VAL A 35 -52.05 -49.78 48.01
N ALA A 36 -52.89 -49.43 47.03
CA ALA A 36 -52.99 -50.20 45.79
C ALA A 36 -51.68 -50.03 45.01
N ALA A 37 -50.85 -51.08 44.98
CA ALA A 37 -49.52 -51.08 44.36
C ALA A 37 -49.54 -51.09 42.80
N GLY A 38 -50.50 -50.42 42.17
CA GLY A 38 -50.74 -50.50 40.72
C GLY A 38 -51.00 -49.18 40.00
N THR A 39 -50.91 -48.03 40.68
CA THR A 39 -51.21 -46.72 40.09
C THR A 39 -50.10 -45.68 40.24
N HIS A 40 -48.96 -46.04 40.85
CA HIS A 40 -47.78 -45.16 40.84
C HIS A 40 -47.08 -45.26 39.48
N LYS A 41 -46.56 -44.14 39.01
CA LYS A 41 -45.78 -44.03 37.77
C LYS A 41 -44.42 -43.44 38.12
N ASP A 42 -43.37 -44.05 37.59
CA ASP A 42 -42.01 -43.52 37.63
C ASP A 42 -41.78 -42.68 36.37
N ILE A 43 -41.50 -41.39 36.57
CA ILE A 43 -41.42 -40.40 35.49
C ILE A 43 -40.05 -39.77 35.53
N THR A 44 -39.44 -39.56 34.36
CA THR A 44 -38.24 -38.74 34.23
C THR A 44 -38.65 -37.33 33.82
N LEU A 45 -38.47 -36.35 34.70
CA LEU A 45 -38.58 -34.94 34.34
C LEU A 45 -37.23 -34.45 33.81
N ASP A 46 -37.16 -34.11 32.53
CA ASP A 46 -36.04 -33.39 31.92
C ASP A 46 -36.38 -31.89 31.89
N LEU A 47 -35.97 -31.17 32.94
CA LEU A 47 -36.13 -29.73 33.05
C LEU A 47 -34.86 -29.04 32.56
N ASN A 48 -34.93 -28.40 31.39
CA ASN A 48 -33.80 -27.70 30.79
C ASN A 48 -32.53 -28.59 30.72
N GLY A 49 -32.63 -29.87 30.38
CA GLY A 49 -31.50 -30.80 30.28
C GLY A 49 -31.12 -31.47 31.60
N GLU A 50 -31.63 -31.00 32.73
CA GLU A 50 -31.43 -31.63 34.03
C GLU A 50 -32.51 -32.68 34.27
N LYS A 51 -32.09 -33.95 34.40
CA LYS A 51 -33.00 -35.07 34.56
C LYS A 51 -33.21 -35.41 36.03
N THR A 52 -34.46 -35.37 36.46
CA THR A 52 -34.89 -35.74 37.82
C THR A 52 -35.90 -36.88 37.74
N GLN A 53 -35.75 -37.89 38.60
CA GLN A 53 -36.75 -38.95 38.73
C GLN A 53 -37.83 -38.51 39.71
N LEU A 54 -39.09 -38.66 39.29
CA LEU A 54 -40.27 -38.32 40.07
C LEU A 54 -41.19 -39.53 40.13
N SER A 55 -41.80 -39.74 41.29
CA SER A 55 -42.91 -40.69 41.42
C SER A 55 -44.21 -39.90 41.51
N SER A 56 -45.19 -40.22 40.66
CA SER A 56 -46.48 -39.54 40.65
C SER A 56 -47.64 -40.53 40.54
N PHE A 57 -48.76 -40.16 41.15
CA PHE A 57 -50.06 -40.82 40.97
C PHE A 57 -50.96 -40.04 40.00
N SER A 58 -50.43 -38.95 39.43
CA SER A 58 -51.19 -38.04 38.58
C SER A 58 -51.61 -38.67 37.25
N GLY A 59 -52.74 -38.19 36.72
CA GLY A 59 -53.22 -38.50 35.38
C GLY A 59 -52.42 -37.79 34.29
N SER A 60 -52.19 -36.48 34.44
CA SER A 60 -51.71 -35.60 33.36
C SER A 60 -50.32 -35.01 33.56
N VAL A 61 -49.67 -34.58 32.46
CA VAL A 61 -48.36 -33.91 32.46
C VAL A 61 -48.40 -32.64 33.30
N GLY A 62 -49.43 -31.80 33.13
CA GLY A 62 -49.55 -30.52 33.84
C GLY A 62 -49.61 -30.69 35.36
N ASP A 63 -50.35 -31.68 35.84
CA ASP A 63 -50.45 -32.00 37.26
C ASP A 63 -49.12 -32.55 37.83
N VAL A 64 -48.36 -33.33 37.04
CA VAL A 64 -47.02 -33.81 37.42
C VAL A 64 -46.06 -32.62 37.59
N LEU A 65 -46.08 -31.67 36.66
CA LEU A 65 -45.24 -30.48 36.70
C LEU A 65 -45.60 -29.56 37.88
N ALA A 66 -46.89 -29.34 38.12
CA ALA A 66 -47.37 -28.57 39.26
C ALA A 66 -46.98 -29.20 40.61
N ALA A 67 -47.07 -30.53 40.74
CA ALA A 67 -46.64 -31.27 41.91
C ALA A 67 -45.11 -31.22 42.13
N ALA A 68 -44.35 -31.17 41.04
CA ALA A 68 -42.90 -30.96 41.07
C ALA A 68 -42.50 -29.50 41.35
N GLY A 69 -43.47 -28.58 41.44
CA GLY A 69 -43.23 -27.16 41.66
C GLY A 69 -42.61 -26.46 40.45
N VAL A 70 -42.85 -26.98 39.25
CA VAL A 70 -42.40 -26.38 37.98
C VAL A 70 -43.49 -25.45 37.46
N ASP A 71 -43.21 -24.14 37.49
CA ASP A 71 -44.06 -23.13 36.87
C ASP A 71 -43.78 -23.10 35.35
N ILE A 72 -44.83 -23.31 34.54
CA ILE A 72 -44.74 -23.28 33.07
C ILE A 72 -45.33 -21.98 32.53
N ASN A 73 -44.61 -21.35 31.59
CA ASN A 73 -45.09 -20.19 30.84
C ASN A 73 -45.69 -20.62 29.48
N PRO A 74 -46.52 -19.79 28.85
CA PRO A 74 -47.10 -20.09 27.53
C PRO A 74 -46.07 -20.29 26.41
N ASP A 75 -44.90 -19.68 26.54
CA ASP A 75 -43.82 -19.77 25.54
C ASP A 75 -42.89 -20.98 25.78
N ASP A 76 -43.02 -21.67 26.92
CA ASP A 76 -42.21 -22.84 27.25
C ASP A 76 -42.64 -24.04 26.39
N LEU A 77 -41.65 -24.83 25.98
CA LEU A 77 -41.92 -26.10 25.33
C LEU A 77 -42.11 -27.18 26.39
N VAL A 78 -43.30 -27.79 26.40
CA VAL A 78 -43.64 -28.94 27.24
C VAL A 78 -44.01 -30.12 26.35
N TYR A 79 -43.31 -31.24 26.50
CA TYR A 79 -43.57 -32.47 25.75
C TYR A 79 -43.52 -33.70 26.67
N PRO A 80 -44.55 -34.58 26.67
CA PRO A 80 -45.83 -34.44 25.97
C PRO A 80 -46.64 -33.22 26.44
N ALA A 81 -47.74 -32.86 25.76
CA ALA A 81 -48.47 -31.63 26.08
C ALA A 81 -49.05 -31.65 27.52
N PRO A 82 -49.23 -30.50 28.19
CA PRO A 82 -49.71 -30.45 29.59
C PRO A 82 -51.03 -31.18 29.85
N SER A 83 -51.89 -31.32 28.84
CA SER A 83 -53.18 -32.01 28.92
C SER A 83 -53.10 -33.52 28.65
N GLU A 84 -51.96 -34.04 28.19
CA GLU A 84 -51.80 -35.46 27.88
C GLU A 84 -51.62 -36.29 29.16
N ASP A 85 -52.10 -37.53 29.10
CA ASP A 85 -51.92 -38.49 30.18
C ASP A 85 -50.47 -38.96 30.23
N VAL A 86 -49.91 -39.09 31.43
CA VAL A 86 -48.53 -39.58 31.63
C VAL A 86 -48.52 -41.09 31.81
N ALA A 87 -47.62 -41.80 31.14
CA ALA A 87 -47.39 -43.22 31.29
C ALA A 87 -46.26 -43.53 32.30
N ASP A 88 -46.22 -44.78 32.78
CA ASP A 88 -45.12 -45.28 33.60
C ASP A 88 -43.83 -45.39 32.77
N GLY A 89 -42.71 -44.92 33.32
CA GLY A 89 -41.42 -44.84 32.63
C GLY A 89 -41.28 -43.68 31.63
N GLU A 90 -42.29 -42.81 31.51
CA GLU A 90 -42.29 -41.74 30.52
C GLU A 90 -41.32 -40.60 30.88
N THR A 91 -40.79 -39.93 29.85
CA THR A 91 -39.98 -38.72 30.02
C THR A 91 -40.81 -37.48 29.68
N VAL A 92 -41.02 -36.63 30.67
CA VAL A 92 -41.62 -35.30 30.50
C VAL A 92 -40.48 -34.30 30.32
N THR A 93 -40.44 -33.64 29.17
CA THR A 93 -39.45 -32.63 28.84
C THR A 93 -40.05 -31.24 28.97
N VAL A 94 -39.37 -30.38 29.72
CA VAL A 94 -39.66 -28.96 29.80
C VAL A 94 -38.44 -28.18 29.32
N ARG A 95 -38.65 -27.25 28.39
CA ARG A 95 -37.64 -26.27 27.97
C ARG A 95 -38.20 -24.88 28.18
N THR A 96 -37.63 -24.17 29.15
CA THR A 96 -38.01 -22.80 29.48
C THR A 96 -37.58 -21.87 28.36
N ALA A 97 -38.51 -21.04 27.90
CA ALA A 97 -38.23 -20.02 26.90
C ALA A 97 -37.36 -18.93 27.51
N LYS A 98 -36.22 -18.65 26.86
CA LYS A 98 -35.24 -17.65 27.30
C LYS A 98 -35.18 -16.54 26.26
N PRO A 99 -35.27 -15.26 26.67
CA PRO A 99 -34.97 -14.14 25.79
C PRO A 99 -33.47 -14.13 25.47
N VAL A 100 -33.15 -14.04 24.19
CA VAL A 100 -31.78 -14.00 23.65
C VAL A 100 -31.72 -12.91 22.58
N ALA A 101 -30.62 -12.15 22.54
CA ALA A 101 -30.33 -11.24 21.46
C ALA A 101 -29.34 -11.89 20.49
N VAL A 102 -29.64 -11.85 19.20
CA VAL A 102 -28.77 -12.38 18.15
C VAL A 102 -28.44 -11.25 17.18
N VAL A 103 -27.16 -11.05 16.90
CA VAL A 103 -26.64 -10.08 15.94
C VAL A 103 -26.12 -10.86 14.74
N ILE A 104 -26.87 -10.85 13.63
CA ILE A 104 -26.50 -11.55 12.41
C ILE A 104 -25.92 -10.54 11.43
N ASP A 105 -24.62 -10.66 11.12
CA ASP A 105 -23.90 -9.74 10.22
C ASP A 105 -24.13 -8.24 10.56
N GLY A 106 -24.21 -7.93 11.86
CA GLY A 106 -24.42 -6.57 12.39
C GLY A 106 -25.89 -6.16 12.58
N VAL A 107 -26.86 -7.03 12.28
CA VAL A 107 -28.28 -6.76 12.48
C VAL A 107 -28.78 -7.44 13.75
N GLU A 108 -29.14 -6.65 14.76
CA GLU A 108 -29.67 -7.15 16.04
C GLU A 108 -31.14 -7.61 15.90
N THR A 109 -31.42 -8.80 16.43
CA THR A 109 -32.76 -9.38 16.54
C THR A 109 -32.94 -9.97 17.94
N GLN A 110 -34.03 -9.60 18.61
CA GLN A 110 -34.42 -10.21 19.88
C GLN A 110 -35.42 -11.33 19.63
N LEU A 111 -35.20 -12.48 20.25
CA LEU A 111 -36.09 -13.64 20.14
C LEU A 111 -36.19 -14.37 21.48
N SER A 112 -37.27 -15.14 21.64
CA SER A 112 -37.42 -16.08 22.75
C SER A 112 -37.17 -17.49 22.22
N SER A 113 -36.29 -18.25 22.87
CA SER A 113 -35.91 -19.59 22.44
C SER A 113 -35.98 -20.62 23.56
N THR A 114 -36.45 -21.81 23.21
CA THR A 114 -36.45 -23.00 24.07
C THR A 114 -35.25 -23.92 23.82
N ALA A 115 -34.28 -23.47 23.02
CA ALA A 115 -33.07 -24.24 22.72
C ALA A 115 -32.24 -24.52 23.97
N LEU A 116 -31.63 -25.70 24.01
CA LEU A 116 -30.78 -26.11 25.13
C LEU A 116 -29.36 -25.56 25.00
N THR A 117 -28.81 -25.61 23.78
CA THR A 117 -27.46 -25.16 23.42
C THR A 117 -27.51 -24.06 22.36
N VAL A 118 -26.41 -23.30 22.26
CA VAL A 118 -26.24 -22.28 21.21
C VAL A 118 -26.35 -22.91 19.83
N GLN A 119 -25.74 -24.09 19.63
CA GLN A 119 -25.88 -24.86 18.39
C GLN A 119 -27.34 -25.16 18.02
N ASP A 120 -28.17 -25.60 18.97
CA ASP A 120 -29.60 -25.88 18.73
C ASP A 120 -30.35 -24.59 18.38
N LEU A 121 -30.04 -23.49 19.06
CA LEU A 121 -30.61 -22.18 18.78
C LEU A 121 -30.27 -21.74 17.36
N VAL A 122 -29.00 -21.73 17.00
CA VAL A 122 -28.51 -21.29 15.69
C VAL A 122 -29.10 -22.16 14.59
N GLY A 123 -29.19 -23.47 14.80
CA GLY A 123 -29.84 -24.39 13.85
C GLY A 123 -31.34 -24.13 13.65
N SER A 124 -32.01 -23.49 14.61
CA SER A 124 -33.41 -23.08 14.48
C SER A 124 -33.60 -21.76 13.70
N LEU A 125 -32.52 -20.97 13.54
CA LEU A 125 -32.50 -19.75 12.74
C LEU A 125 -32.33 -20.13 11.27
N GLY A 126 -33.44 -20.21 10.53
CA GLY A 126 -33.46 -20.67 9.13
C GLY A 126 -32.59 -19.88 8.14
N ASP A 127 -32.07 -18.71 8.54
CA ASP A 127 -31.27 -17.81 7.70
C ASP A 127 -29.76 -17.90 7.94
N VAL A 128 -29.29 -18.80 8.82
CA VAL A 128 -27.85 -18.95 9.11
C VAL A 128 -27.19 -19.92 8.14
N ALA A 129 -26.21 -19.43 7.37
CA ALA A 129 -25.48 -20.24 6.42
C ALA A 129 -24.56 -21.26 7.12
N PRO A 130 -24.38 -22.49 6.58
CA PRO A 130 -23.43 -23.45 7.11
C PRO A 130 -22.01 -22.90 7.16
N GLY A 131 -21.35 -23.04 8.31
CA GLY A 131 -20.00 -22.51 8.56
C GLY A 131 -19.98 -21.06 9.04
N ALA A 132 -21.11 -20.54 9.53
CA ALA A 132 -21.14 -19.31 10.32
C ALA A 132 -20.39 -19.52 11.64
N SER A 133 -19.69 -18.48 12.09
CA SER A 133 -19.08 -18.45 13.42
C SER A 133 -20.04 -17.83 14.42
N VAL A 134 -20.07 -18.37 15.64
CA VAL A 134 -20.93 -17.87 16.71
C VAL A 134 -20.09 -17.51 17.93
N THR A 135 -20.12 -16.24 18.29
CA THR A 135 -19.37 -15.69 19.43
C THR A 135 -20.27 -14.95 20.40
N ASP A 136 -19.79 -14.74 21.63
CA ASP A 136 -20.41 -13.81 22.57
C ASP A 136 -20.10 -12.33 22.22
N ALA A 137 -20.48 -11.40 23.10
CA ALA A 137 -20.19 -9.97 22.96
C ALA A 137 -18.68 -9.65 23.04
N GLU A 138 -17.91 -10.50 23.72
CA GLU A 138 -16.47 -10.39 23.90
C GLU A 138 -15.65 -11.07 22.77
N GLY A 139 -16.30 -11.78 21.86
CA GLY A 139 -15.68 -12.47 20.73
C GLY A 139 -15.20 -13.89 21.01
N ASN A 140 -15.59 -14.50 22.14
CA ASN A 140 -15.27 -15.89 22.44
C ASN A 140 -16.23 -16.85 21.71
N GLU A 141 -15.71 -17.98 21.24
CA GLU A 141 -16.53 -19.02 20.59
C GLU A 141 -17.44 -19.72 21.60
N VAL A 142 -18.76 -19.69 21.36
CA VAL A 142 -19.79 -20.17 22.31
C VAL A 142 -20.73 -21.24 21.73
N ASP A 143 -20.41 -21.81 20.56
CA ASP A 143 -21.28 -22.77 19.85
C ASP A 143 -21.73 -23.97 20.71
N SER A 144 -20.86 -24.42 21.62
CA SER A 144 -21.13 -25.56 22.50
C SER A 144 -21.74 -25.17 23.85
N GLU A 145 -21.94 -23.88 24.11
CA GLU A 145 -22.48 -23.41 25.37
C GLU A 145 -24.00 -23.58 25.48
N ARG A 146 -24.49 -23.50 26.72
CA ARG A 146 -25.91 -23.59 27.02
C ARG A 146 -26.54 -22.21 26.90
N VAL A 147 -27.71 -22.13 26.28
CA VAL A 147 -28.44 -20.86 26.18
C VAL A 147 -28.85 -20.40 27.58
N THR A 148 -28.52 -19.15 27.92
CA THR A 148 -28.92 -18.50 29.17
C THR A 148 -29.83 -17.30 28.89
N GLU A 149 -30.55 -16.86 29.91
CA GLU A 149 -31.41 -15.67 29.81
C GLU A 149 -30.56 -14.41 29.62
N GLY A 150 -30.90 -13.60 28.62
CA GLY A 150 -30.18 -12.36 28.30
C GLY A 150 -28.86 -12.58 27.57
N MET A 151 -28.59 -13.80 27.07
CA MET A 151 -27.42 -14.08 26.24
C MET A 151 -27.44 -13.23 24.97
N GLU A 152 -26.28 -12.67 24.60
CA GLU A 152 -26.07 -11.95 23.36
C GLU A 152 -25.13 -12.76 22.47
N LEU A 153 -25.56 -13.06 21.26
CA LEU A 153 -24.82 -13.89 20.31
C LEU A 153 -24.51 -13.10 19.05
N GLN A 154 -23.25 -13.10 18.63
CA GLN A 154 -22.81 -12.58 17.35
C GLN A 154 -22.66 -13.74 16.36
N ILE A 155 -23.40 -13.68 15.26
CA ILE A 155 -23.34 -14.67 14.18
C ILE A 155 -22.74 -13.98 12.96
N THR A 156 -21.59 -14.49 12.50
CA THR A 156 -20.94 -13.99 11.29
C THR A 156 -21.10 -15.00 10.17
N SER A 157 -21.72 -14.59 9.07
CA SER A 157 -21.91 -15.46 7.91
C SER A 157 -20.60 -15.63 7.13
N PRO A 158 -20.33 -16.82 6.57
CA PRO A 158 -19.14 -17.06 5.79
C PRO A 158 -19.26 -16.40 4.40
N LYS A 159 -18.33 -15.48 4.12
CA LYS A 159 -18.28 -14.68 2.89
C LYS A 159 -17.18 -15.18 1.95
N ILE A 160 -17.37 -15.06 0.64
CA ILE A 160 -16.31 -15.35 -0.34
C ILE A 160 -15.41 -14.14 -0.47
N ILE A 161 -14.13 -14.28 -0.15
CA ILE A 161 -13.15 -13.20 -0.12
C ILE A 161 -11.91 -13.61 -0.92
N SER A 162 -11.33 -12.65 -1.65
CA SER A 162 -10.03 -12.82 -2.33
C SER A 162 -8.93 -12.13 -1.54
N VAL A 163 -7.85 -12.86 -1.24
CA VAL A 163 -6.65 -12.34 -0.57
C VAL A 163 -5.51 -12.38 -1.56
N VAL A 164 -4.93 -11.21 -1.86
CA VAL A 164 -3.81 -11.03 -2.78
C VAL A 164 -2.59 -10.66 -1.97
N ASP A 165 -1.75 -11.64 -1.71
CA ASP A 165 -0.55 -11.49 -0.89
C ASP A 165 0.69 -11.49 -1.78
N GLY A 166 1.46 -10.40 -1.77
CA GLY A 166 2.68 -10.33 -2.59
C GLY A 166 2.40 -10.41 -4.09
N GLY A 167 1.17 -10.08 -4.52
CA GLY A 167 0.67 -10.28 -5.88
C GLY A 167 0.09 -11.67 -6.19
N LYS A 168 0.11 -12.62 -5.24
CA LYS A 168 -0.48 -13.95 -5.40
C LYS A 168 -1.91 -13.97 -4.85
N ALA A 169 -2.88 -14.14 -5.75
CA ALA A 169 -4.29 -14.21 -5.38
C ALA A 169 -4.70 -15.61 -4.88
N THR A 170 -5.46 -15.65 -3.79
CA THR A 170 -6.15 -16.83 -3.27
C THR A 170 -7.59 -16.47 -2.94
N PHE A 171 -8.49 -17.46 -3.01
CA PHE A 171 -9.89 -17.28 -2.65
C PHE A 171 -10.19 -18.12 -1.41
N THR A 172 -11.03 -17.59 -0.54
CA THR A 172 -11.49 -18.28 0.66
C THR A 172 -12.97 -18.03 0.88
N LYS A 173 -13.64 -18.99 1.51
CA LYS A 173 -14.96 -18.78 2.09
C LYS A 173 -14.79 -18.87 3.60
N ILE A 174 -15.04 -17.77 4.31
CA ILE A 174 -14.73 -17.67 5.74
C ILE A 174 -15.71 -16.75 6.47
N ALA A 175 -16.09 -17.14 7.69
CA ALA A 175 -16.79 -16.30 8.65
C ALA A 175 -15.74 -15.50 9.44
N ALA A 176 -15.63 -14.22 9.12
CA ALA A 176 -14.64 -13.30 9.70
C ALA A 176 -15.26 -11.91 9.73
N GLN A 177 -15.12 -11.16 10.82
CA GLN A 177 -15.77 -9.86 10.96
C GLN A 177 -14.96 -8.76 10.25
N THR A 178 -13.64 -8.82 10.36
CA THR A 178 -12.72 -7.81 9.83
C THR A 178 -11.73 -8.37 8.82
N VAL A 179 -11.06 -7.49 8.07
CA VAL A 179 -9.93 -7.85 7.19
C VAL A 179 -8.81 -8.51 8.00
N GLY A 180 -8.54 -8.04 9.22
CA GLY A 180 -7.54 -8.63 10.13
C GLY A 180 -7.84 -10.08 10.43
N ASP A 181 -9.07 -10.41 10.82
CA ASP A 181 -9.50 -11.77 11.13
C ASP A 181 -9.32 -12.71 9.93
N VAL A 182 -9.61 -12.22 8.71
CA VAL A 182 -9.41 -13.00 7.48
C VAL A 182 -7.93 -13.34 7.29
N LEU A 183 -7.03 -12.38 7.53
CA LEU A 183 -5.60 -12.57 7.39
C LEU A 183 -5.05 -13.53 8.45
N GLU A 184 -5.46 -13.36 9.70
CA GLU A 184 -5.08 -14.23 10.83
C GLU A 184 -5.51 -15.68 10.58
N ALA A 185 -6.79 -15.90 10.25
CA ALA A 185 -7.31 -17.25 9.97
C ALA A 185 -6.65 -17.92 8.75
N ARG A 186 -6.04 -17.14 7.86
CA ARG A 186 -5.25 -17.62 6.72
C ARG A 186 -3.77 -17.80 7.03
N GLY A 187 -3.33 -17.47 8.25
CA GLY A 187 -1.93 -17.51 8.65
C GLY A 187 -1.06 -16.48 7.92
N VAL A 188 -1.65 -15.34 7.52
CA VAL A 188 -0.94 -14.25 6.87
C VAL A 188 -0.39 -13.31 7.93
N GLU A 189 0.84 -13.55 8.35
CA GLU A 189 1.56 -12.67 9.28
C GLU A 189 2.01 -11.40 8.55
N LEU A 190 1.71 -10.22 9.11
CA LEU A 190 2.10 -8.93 8.53
C LEU A 190 3.48 -8.50 9.02
N GLY A 191 4.35 -8.12 8.09
CA GLY A 191 5.62 -7.47 8.39
C GLY A 191 5.43 -6.04 8.91
N ALA A 192 6.46 -5.48 9.54
CA ALA A 192 6.41 -4.16 10.17
C ALA A 192 6.10 -3.01 9.18
N HIS A 193 6.33 -3.22 7.88
CA HIS A 193 6.13 -2.23 6.84
C HIS A 193 5.06 -2.62 5.81
N ASP A 194 4.46 -3.81 5.97
CA ASP A 194 3.45 -4.29 5.04
C ASP A 194 2.20 -3.41 5.07
N VAL A 195 1.56 -3.25 3.92
CA VAL A 195 0.37 -2.42 3.76
C VAL A 195 -0.80 -3.30 3.35
N VAL A 196 -1.90 -3.23 4.11
CA VAL A 196 -3.13 -3.96 3.81
C VAL A 196 -4.20 -2.99 3.31
N THR A 197 -4.81 -3.32 2.18
CA THR A 197 -5.92 -2.58 1.59
C THR A 197 -7.09 -3.50 1.26
N PRO A 198 -8.29 -3.31 1.83
CA PRO A 198 -8.65 -2.31 2.84
C PRO A 198 -7.91 -2.49 4.19
N ALA A 199 -8.00 -1.50 5.09
CA ALA A 199 -7.35 -1.57 6.40
C ALA A 199 -7.84 -2.77 7.23
N VAL A 200 -7.01 -3.29 8.13
CA VAL A 200 -7.30 -4.51 8.91
C VAL A 200 -8.61 -4.44 9.71
N GLU A 201 -8.99 -3.26 10.22
CA GLU A 201 -10.25 -3.05 10.96
C GLU A 201 -11.50 -2.95 10.06
N THR A 202 -11.33 -3.01 8.74
CA THR A 202 -12.46 -2.86 7.81
C THR A 202 -13.37 -4.08 7.91
N PRO A 203 -14.70 -3.90 8.10
CA PRO A 203 -15.64 -5.01 8.11
C PRO A 203 -15.66 -5.78 6.78
N THR A 204 -15.78 -7.10 6.84
CA THR A 204 -15.79 -7.96 5.65
C THR A 204 -17.11 -7.88 4.88
N ALA A 205 -17.01 -7.97 3.55
CA ALA A 205 -18.15 -7.97 2.63
C ALA A 205 -18.01 -9.10 1.59
N GLU A 206 -19.14 -9.53 1.03
CA GLU A 206 -19.17 -10.57 -0.01
C GLU A 206 -18.38 -10.11 -1.26
N GLY A 207 -17.52 -10.99 -1.76
CA GLY A 207 -16.66 -10.71 -2.91
C GLY A 207 -15.50 -9.74 -2.63
N MET A 208 -15.26 -9.37 -1.37
CA MET A 208 -14.21 -8.41 -1.01
C MET A 208 -12.83 -8.87 -1.50
N ARG A 209 -12.02 -7.91 -1.95
CA ARG A 209 -10.61 -8.11 -2.29
C ARG A 209 -9.73 -7.42 -1.27
N ILE A 210 -8.89 -8.22 -0.61
CA ILE A 210 -7.86 -7.77 0.33
C ILE A 210 -6.53 -7.87 -0.41
N ASN A 211 -5.78 -6.77 -0.50
CA ASN A 211 -4.43 -6.76 -1.02
C ASN A 211 -3.46 -6.55 0.15
N VAL A 212 -2.44 -7.38 0.23
CA VAL A 212 -1.32 -7.28 1.16
C VAL A 212 -0.08 -6.98 0.33
N ASP A 213 0.37 -5.73 0.39
CA ASP A 213 1.60 -5.28 -0.25
C ASP A 213 2.76 -5.51 0.71
N ARG A 214 3.65 -6.44 0.34
CA ARG A 214 4.82 -6.81 1.13
C ARG A 214 5.91 -5.77 0.95
N VAL A 215 6.30 -5.08 2.02
CA VAL A 215 7.29 -4.00 1.96
C VAL A 215 8.56 -4.40 2.72
N GLU A 216 9.68 -4.38 2.00
CA GLU A 216 11.00 -4.70 2.51
C GLU A 216 11.95 -3.53 2.25
N PHE A 217 12.82 -3.24 3.22
CA PHE A 217 13.95 -2.32 3.03
C PHE A 217 15.24 -3.13 3.04
N VAL A 218 16.02 -3.00 1.98
CA VAL A 218 17.34 -3.64 1.85
C VAL A 218 18.39 -2.56 1.80
N GLU A 219 19.40 -2.66 2.65
CA GLU A 219 20.57 -1.79 2.58
C GLU A 219 21.66 -2.50 1.78
N GLU A 220 22.19 -1.80 0.78
CA GLU A 220 23.27 -2.26 -0.07
C GLU A 220 24.41 -1.26 -0.01
N THR A 221 25.61 -1.73 0.33
CA THR A 221 26.83 -0.90 0.32
C THR A 221 27.65 -1.26 -0.90
N LEU A 222 27.90 -0.28 -1.76
CA LEU A 222 28.75 -0.39 -2.93
C LEU A 222 29.98 0.49 -2.78
N THR A 223 31.15 -0.01 -3.20
CA THR A 223 32.34 0.82 -3.39
C THR A 223 32.40 1.30 -4.83
N GLU A 224 32.49 2.61 -5.04
CA GLU A 224 32.63 3.21 -6.37
C GLU A 224 33.82 4.18 -6.42
N GLU A 225 34.38 4.33 -7.61
CA GLU A 225 35.39 5.35 -7.89
C GLU A 225 34.72 6.66 -8.32
N PHE A 226 35.29 7.80 -7.95
CA PHE A 226 34.81 9.11 -8.37
C PHE A 226 35.96 10.05 -8.75
N ASP A 227 35.66 11.04 -9.60
CA ASP A 227 36.60 12.08 -10.04
C ASP A 227 36.39 13.37 -9.25
N ALA A 228 37.49 14.10 -8.99
CA ALA A 228 37.44 15.46 -8.45
C ALA A 228 37.30 16.48 -9.58
N GLU A 229 36.59 17.58 -9.30
CA GLU A 229 36.48 18.72 -10.23
C GLU A 229 37.89 19.24 -10.59
N PRO A 230 38.20 19.45 -11.88
CA PRO A 230 39.52 19.93 -12.28
C PRO A 230 39.79 21.36 -11.82
N THR A 231 41.05 21.64 -11.51
CA THR A 231 41.53 23.00 -11.24
C THR A 231 42.11 23.60 -12.51
N TYR A 232 41.62 24.79 -12.90
CA TYR A 232 42.10 25.50 -14.09
C TYR A 232 43.18 26.51 -13.75
N VAL A 233 44.24 26.54 -14.54
CA VAL A 233 45.34 27.51 -14.45
C VAL A 233 45.46 28.23 -15.79
N ASP A 234 45.31 29.55 -15.77
CA ASP A 234 45.40 30.37 -16.99
C ASP A 234 46.84 30.40 -17.52
N ASN A 235 46.99 30.22 -18.83
CA ASN A 235 48.25 30.23 -19.54
C ASN A 235 48.22 31.25 -20.69
N PRO A 236 48.95 32.38 -20.58
CA PRO A 236 48.97 33.44 -21.59
C PRO A 236 49.78 33.09 -22.84
N GLU A 237 50.49 31.96 -22.85
CA GLU A 237 51.23 31.47 -24.03
C GLU A 237 50.36 30.57 -24.91
N LEU A 238 49.27 30.03 -24.34
CA LEU A 238 48.35 29.13 -25.01
C LEU A 238 47.15 29.92 -25.55
N GLU A 239 46.78 29.67 -26.81
CA GLU A 239 45.67 30.35 -27.50
C GLU A 239 44.35 30.23 -26.71
N ALA A 240 43.58 31.32 -26.65
CA ALA A 240 42.31 31.34 -25.94
C ALA A 240 41.37 30.22 -26.42
N GLY A 241 40.77 29.49 -25.48
CA GLY A 241 39.87 28.36 -25.76
C GLY A 241 40.57 27.01 -26.00
N VAL A 242 41.90 26.97 -25.99
CA VAL A 242 42.66 25.72 -25.94
C VAL A 242 42.87 25.32 -24.48
N GLU A 243 42.64 24.05 -24.17
CA GLU A 243 42.88 23.47 -22.86
C GLU A 243 43.85 22.29 -22.96
N GLU A 244 44.83 22.24 -22.06
CA GLU A 244 45.80 21.16 -21.99
C GLU A 244 45.87 20.59 -20.56
N VAL A 245 45.81 19.27 -20.43
CA VAL A 245 45.98 18.61 -19.13
C VAL A 245 47.45 18.68 -18.74
N GLN A 246 47.79 19.50 -17.73
CA GLN A 246 49.15 19.57 -17.20
C GLN A 246 49.45 18.39 -16.28
N THR A 247 48.53 18.10 -15.36
CA THR A 247 48.65 16.98 -14.41
C THR A 247 47.35 16.19 -14.42
N PRO A 248 47.38 14.89 -14.73
CA PRO A 248 46.17 14.07 -14.68
C PRO A 248 45.66 13.94 -13.25
N GLY A 249 44.35 13.95 -13.09
CA GLY A 249 43.72 13.64 -11.82
C GLY A 249 43.89 12.17 -11.43
N GLN A 250 43.63 11.86 -10.17
CA GLN A 250 43.57 10.48 -9.68
C GLN A 250 42.20 10.24 -9.07
N LYS A 251 41.57 9.12 -9.43
CA LYS A 251 40.26 8.76 -8.90
C LYS A 251 40.30 8.50 -7.39
N GLY A 252 39.34 9.09 -6.71
CA GLY A 252 38.99 8.76 -5.35
C GLY A 252 38.20 7.45 -5.30
N GLU A 253 37.96 6.98 -4.08
CA GLU A 253 37.16 5.81 -3.80
C GLU A 253 36.25 6.12 -2.61
N ARG A 254 34.97 5.81 -2.74
CA ARG A 254 33.98 6.03 -1.68
C ARG A 254 33.06 4.82 -1.55
N THR A 255 32.60 4.55 -0.34
CA THR A 255 31.47 3.66 -0.10
C THR A 255 30.18 4.46 -0.16
N LYS A 256 29.16 3.83 -0.72
CA LYS A 256 27.83 4.38 -0.84
C LYS A 256 26.86 3.34 -0.30
N THR A 257 26.22 3.64 0.82
CA THR A 257 25.16 2.80 1.37
C THR A 257 23.83 3.33 0.88
N GLU A 258 23.12 2.50 0.13
CA GLU A 258 21.83 2.80 -0.46
C GLU A 258 20.75 1.97 0.24
N ARG A 259 19.64 2.63 0.60
CA ARG A 259 18.44 1.97 1.07
C ARG A 259 17.50 1.75 -0.11
N ILE A 260 17.15 0.50 -0.34
CA ILE A 260 16.29 0.05 -1.43
C ILE A 260 14.96 -0.37 -0.83
N LYS A 261 13.88 0.33 -1.19
CA LYS A 261 12.52 -0.06 -0.85
C LYS A 261 11.99 -1.02 -1.92
N LYS A 262 11.57 -2.21 -1.50
CA LYS A 262 10.94 -3.20 -2.36
C LYS A 262 9.48 -3.37 -1.98
N VAL A 263 8.59 -3.42 -2.96
CA VAL A 263 7.16 -3.72 -2.81
C VAL A 263 6.83 -4.96 -3.63
N ASN A 264 6.31 -5.99 -2.98
CA ASN A 264 6.00 -7.29 -3.61
C ASN A 264 7.21 -7.88 -4.37
N GLY A 265 8.41 -7.72 -3.78
CA GLY A 265 9.67 -8.20 -4.33
C GLY A 265 10.27 -7.35 -5.47
N ARG A 266 9.64 -6.24 -5.87
CA ARG A 266 10.14 -5.32 -6.90
C ARG A 266 10.67 -4.04 -6.28
N GLU A 267 11.82 -3.56 -6.74
CA GLU A 267 12.38 -2.25 -6.34
C GLU A 267 11.41 -1.13 -6.74
N GLU A 268 10.98 -0.34 -5.75
CA GLU A 268 10.13 0.84 -5.93
C GLU A 268 10.96 2.12 -5.88
N SER A 269 11.91 2.21 -4.95
CA SER A 269 12.80 3.37 -4.80
C SER A 269 14.16 2.97 -4.23
N ARG A 270 15.17 3.78 -4.55
CA ARG A 270 16.54 3.69 -4.05
C ARG A 270 17.01 5.08 -3.63
N GLU A 271 17.57 5.18 -2.44
CA GLU A 271 18.10 6.43 -1.91
C GLU A 271 19.45 6.20 -1.23
N VAL A 272 20.31 7.21 -1.31
CA VAL A 272 21.61 7.19 -0.63
C VAL A 272 21.39 7.63 0.81
N ILE A 273 21.71 6.76 1.77
CA ILE A 273 21.54 7.07 3.20
C ILE A 273 22.88 7.41 3.87
N GLU A 274 23.99 6.92 3.32
CA GLU A 274 25.33 7.19 3.82
C GLU A 274 26.32 7.16 2.66
N GLU A 275 27.29 8.06 2.72
CA GLU A 275 28.42 8.11 1.79
C GLU A 275 29.68 8.40 2.60
N GLU A 276 30.68 7.53 2.48
CA GLU A 276 31.95 7.67 3.18
C GLU A 276 33.11 7.60 2.18
N GLU A 277 33.93 8.64 2.16
CA GLU A 277 35.11 8.69 1.32
C GLU A 277 36.23 7.83 1.93
N ILE A 278 36.63 6.77 1.24
CA ILE A 278 37.75 5.91 1.63
C ILE A 278 39.06 6.59 1.23
N ARG A 279 39.11 7.13 0.00
CA ARG A 279 40.27 7.79 -0.56
C ARG A 279 39.85 9.04 -1.33
N PRO A 280 40.44 10.22 -1.05
CA PRO A 280 40.15 11.43 -1.79
C PRO A 280 40.54 11.32 -3.25
N ALA A 281 39.71 11.86 -4.11
CA ALA A 281 40.06 12.13 -5.50
C ALA A 281 41.02 13.32 -5.58
N VAL A 282 42.01 13.20 -6.46
CA VAL A 282 42.96 14.28 -6.76
C VAL A 282 42.52 14.95 -8.05
N ALA A 283 42.22 16.25 -7.98
CA ALA A 283 41.82 17.04 -9.14
C ALA A 283 42.90 17.06 -10.22
N ALA A 284 42.48 16.97 -11.49
CA ALA A 284 43.37 17.26 -12.61
C ALA A 284 43.71 18.76 -12.63
N VAL A 285 44.92 19.10 -13.06
CA VAL A 285 45.32 20.49 -13.33
C VAL A 285 45.26 20.71 -14.83
N ILE A 286 44.35 21.59 -15.26
CA ILE A 286 44.14 21.92 -16.67
C ILE A 286 44.68 23.33 -16.93
N SER A 287 45.63 23.43 -17.86
CA SER A 287 46.06 24.71 -18.42
C SER A 287 44.98 25.23 -19.34
N ARG A 288 44.46 26.42 -19.09
CA ARG A 288 43.51 27.09 -20.00
C ARG A 288 44.20 28.23 -20.70
N GLY A 289 44.16 28.23 -22.02
CA GLY A 289 44.73 29.31 -22.83
C GLY A 289 43.99 30.63 -22.62
N THR A 290 44.76 31.67 -22.38
CA THR A 290 44.27 33.05 -22.23
C THR A 290 44.99 34.03 -23.14
N LYS A 291 45.82 33.53 -24.06
CA LYS A 291 46.45 34.38 -25.06
C LYS A 291 45.38 35.02 -25.94
N GLU A 292 45.26 36.34 -25.82
CA GLU A 292 44.36 37.11 -26.65
C GLU A 292 44.88 37.12 -28.09
N SER A 293 44.00 36.79 -29.04
CA SER A 293 44.30 37.05 -30.45
C SER A 293 44.47 38.57 -30.65
N PRO A 294 45.41 39.01 -31.49
CA PRO A 294 45.59 40.43 -31.76
C PRO A 294 44.27 41.07 -32.22
N ALA A 295 43.98 42.26 -31.69
CA ALA A 295 42.81 43.03 -32.14
C ALA A 295 43.07 43.59 -33.56
N ALA A 296 42.08 43.43 -34.44
CA ALA A 296 42.12 44.08 -35.75
C ALA A 296 41.55 45.51 -35.66
N PRO A 297 42.02 46.45 -36.49
CA PRO A 297 41.44 47.79 -36.58
C PRO A 297 39.95 47.74 -36.91
N SER A 298 39.16 48.64 -36.33
CA SER A 298 37.74 48.73 -36.65
C SER A 298 37.50 49.27 -38.06
N VAL A 299 36.60 48.62 -38.80
CA VAL A 299 36.24 49.01 -40.17
C VAL A 299 34.75 49.31 -40.23
N ALA A 300 34.41 50.53 -40.67
CA ALA A 300 33.03 50.98 -40.80
C ALA A 300 32.18 50.00 -41.63
N GLY A 301 30.94 49.77 -41.21
CA GLY A 301 30.00 48.93 -41.94
C GLY A 301 29.62 49.56 -43.28
N GLY A 302 29.52 48.74 -44.33
CA GLY A 302 29.27 49.22 -45.70
C GLY A 302 30.54 49.68 -46.42
N SER A 303 31.71 49.25 -45.94
CA SER A 303 32.99 49.50 -46.60
C SER A 303 33.05 48.83 -47.97
N VAL A 304 34.03 49.23 -48.78
CA VAL A 304 34.34 48.56 -50.05
C VAL A 304 34.58 47.05 -49.86
N TRP A 305 35.12 46.65 -48.71
CA TRP A 305 35.34 45.26 -48.34
C TRP A 305 34.06 44.48 -48.14
N ASP A 306 33.00 45.10 -47.59
CA ASP A 306 31.68 44.46 -47.46
C ASP A 306 31.03 44.24 -48.82
N SER A 307 31.17 45.21 -49.72
CA SER A 307 30.69 45.08 -51.10
C SER A 307 31.41 43.95 -51.83
N LEU A 308 32.72 43.84 -51.60
CA LEU A 308 33.54 42.77 -52.13
C LEU A 308 33.13 41.41 -51.55
N ALA A 309 32.98 41.31 -50.23
CA ALA A 309 32.53 40.08 -49.57
C ALA A 309 31.10 39.68 -49.97
N GLN A 310 30.23 40.64 -50.27
CA GLN A 310 28.91 40.36 -50.84
C GLN A 310 29.00 39.71 -52.22
N CYS A 311 29.97 40.11 -53.04
CA CYS A 311 30.18 39.53 -54.35
C CYS A 311 30.89 38.17 -54.28
N GLU A 312 31.91 38.06 -53.44
CA GLU A 312 32.78 36.87 -53.31
C GLU A 312 32.13 35.75 -52.49
N ALA A 313 31.39 36.08 -51.44
CA ALA A 313 30.89 35.15 -50.43
C ALA A 313 29.41 35.36 -50.05
N THR A 314 28.66 36.18 -50.79
CA THR A 314 27.28 36.58 -50.44
C THR A 314 27.18 37.21 -49.05
N GLY A 315 28.26 37.86 -48.59
CA GLY A 315 28.34 38.53 -47.30
C GLY A 315 28.61 37.59 -46.13
N ASN A 316 28.81 36.29 -46.39
CA ASN A 316 29.11 35.31 -45.35
C ASN A 316 30.62 35.29 -45.05
N TRP A 317 31.02 35.97 -43.98
CA TRP A 317 32.42 36.06 -43.54
C TRP A 317 33.00 34.75 -43.03
N SER A 318 32.17 33.75 -42.67
CA SER A 318 32.62 32.44 -42.19
C SER A 318 32.45 31.34 -43.25
N ILE A 319 32.36 31.70 -44.53
CA ILE A 319 32.14 30.72 -45.60
C ILE A 319 33.37 29.80 -45.76
N ASN A 320 33.11 28.49 -45.81
CA ASN A 320 34.08 27.49 -46.24
C ASN A 320 33.34 26.39 -47.02
N THR A 321 33.41 26.43 -48.34
CA THR A 321 32.70 25.48 -49.22
C THR A 321 33.57 24.30 -49.64
N GLY A 322 34.82 24.23 -49.17
CA GLY A 322 35.79 23.23 -49.62
C GLY A 322 36.35 23.47 -51.03
N ASN A 323 36.12 24.64 -51.62
CA ASN A 323 36.60 24.99 -52.97
C ASN A 323 38.06 25.50 -53.02
N GLY A 324 38.80 25.41 -51.90
CA GLY A 324 40.18 25.89 -51.77
C GLY A 324 40.31 27.36 -51.38
N TYR A 325 39.19 28.08 -51.21
CA TYR A 325 39.13 29.45 -50.72
C TYR A 325 38.15 29.55 -49.56
N SER A 326 38.39 30.49 -48.64
CA SER A 326 37.57 30.62 -47.43
C SER A 326 37.46 32.06 -46.95
N GLY A 327 36.45 32.32 -46.11
CA GLY A 327 36.16 33.62 -45.56
C GLY A 327 35.44 34.55 -46.53
N GLY A 328 34.97 35.69 -46.02
CA GLY A 328 34.15 36.64 -46.78
C GLY A 328 34.85 37.16 -48.04
N LEU A 329 36.18 37.22 -48.03
CA LEU A 329 37.01 37.69 -49.14
C LEU A 329 37.70 36.56 -49.91
N GLN A 330 37.24 35.31 -49.74
CA GLN A 330 37.70 34.15 -50.50
C GLN A 330 39.23 34.02 -50.55
N PHE A 331 39.88 34.00 -49.38
CA PHE A 331 41.32 33.80 -49.28
C PHE A 331 41.72 32.35 -49.56
N SER A 332 42.81 32.16 -50.32
CA SER A 332 43.50 30.87 -50.31
C SER A 332 44.29 30.72 -49.00
N PRO A 333 44.46 29.49 -48.45
CA PRO A 333 45.24 29.29 -47.22
C PRO A 333 46.67 29.82 -47.30
N SER A 334 47.32 29.70 -48.47
CA SER A 334 48.68 30.21 -48.66
C SER A 334 48.75 31.73 -48.65
N THR A 335 47.81 32.42 -49.29
CA THR A 335 47.73 33.89 -49.25
C THR A 335 47.38 34.38 -47.84
N TRP A 336 46.43 33.73 -47.16
CA TRP A 336 46.05 34.07 -45.80
C TRP A 336 47.25 34.07 -44.86
N LEU A 337 48.00 32.96 -44.85
CA LEU A 337 49.19 32.82 -44.01
C LEU A 337 50.34 33.76 -44.44
N ALA A 338 50.56 33.94 -45.75
CA ALA A 338 51.64 34.79 -46.26
C ALA A 338 51.50 36.27 -45.88
N TYR A 339 50.28 36.74 -45.60
CA TYR A 339 50.01 38.13 -45.21
C TYR A 339 49.70 38.29 -43.71
N GLY A 340 50.07 37.30 -42.90
CA GLY A 340 49.96 37.36 -41.44
C GLY A 340 48.53 37.14 -40.92
N GLY A 341 47.66 36.50 -41.70
CA GLY A 341 46.35 36.07 -41.21
C GLY A 341 46.43 34.95 -40.17
N GLY A 342 47.55 34.21 -40.16
CA GLY A 342 47.85 33.21 -39.13
C GLY A 342 47.94 33.76 -37.72
N ASP A 343 48.18 35.07 -37.57
CA ASP A 343 48.17 35.74 -36.25
C ASP A 343 46.75 35.86 -35.68
N TYR A 344 45.72 35.83 -36.54
CA TYR A 344 44.32 35.95 -36.15
C TYR A 344 43.62 34.58 -36.08
N ALA A 345 43.83 33.72 -37.07
CA ALA A 345 43.30 32.37 -37.10
C ALA A 345 44.05 31.48 -38.12
N PRO A 346 44.01 30.14 -37.98
CA PRO A 346 44.64 29.23 -38.94
C PRO A 346 44.14 29.39 -40.38
N GLU A 347 42.85 29.71 -40.54
CA GLU A 347 42.20 29.94 -41.83
C GLU A 347 41.28 31.16 -41.78
N ALA A 348 41.07 31.82 -42.93
CA ALA A 348 40.34 33.07 -43.00
C ALA A 348 38.91 32.98 -42.46
N TRP A 349 38.19 31.89 -42.73
CA TRP A 349 36.79 31.72 -42.28
C TRP A 349 36.62 31.60 -40.75
N MET A 350 37.71 31.29 -40.02
CA MET A 350 37.73 31.23 -38.56
C MET A 350 38.02 32.59 -37.92
N ALA A 351 38.48 33.57 -38.70
CA ALA A 351 38.76 34.93 -38.24
C ALA A 351 37.53 35.83 -38.37
N SER A 352 37.46 36.87 -37.53
CA SER A 352 36.40 37.87 -37.61
C SER A 352 36.46 38.65 -38.92
N ARG A 353 35.36 39.34 -39.25
CA ARG A 353 35.29 40.26 -40.38
C ARG A 353 36.45 41.26 -40.37
N GLU A 354 36.67 41.92 -39.23
CA GLU A 354 37.68 42.95 -39.09
C GLU A 354 39.10 42.39 -39.28
N GLN A 355 39.36 41.18 -38.77
CA GLN A 355 40.63 40.47 -38.96
C GLN A 355 40.86 40.11 -40.43
N GLN A 356 39.82 39.62 -41.11
CA GLN A 356 39.91 39.33 -42.55
C GLN A 356 40.15 40.59 -43.38
N ILE A 357 39.52 41.71 -43.02
CA ILE A 357 39.73 43.00 -43.70
C ILE A 357 41.14 43.54 -43.45
N ASP A 358 41.66 43.40 -42.23
CA ASP A 358 43.03 43.82 -41.93
C ASP A 358 44.06 43.08 -42.81
N VAL A 359 43.92 41.75 -42.91
CA VAL A 359 44.76 40.94 -43.81
C VAL A 359 44.55 41.34 -45.28
N ALA A 360 43.30 41.57 -45.69
CA ALA A 360 42.99 41.99 -47.07
C ALA A 360 43.58 43.35 -47.42
N THR A 361 43.64 44.27 -46.46
CA THR A 361 44.27 45.58 -46.61
C THR A 361 45.77 45.43 -46.86
N ARG A 362 46.43 44.47 -46.18
CA ARG A 362 47.84 44.14 -46.44
C ARG A 362 48.04 43.54 -47.85
N VAL A 363 47.15 42.64 -48.28
CA VAL A 363 47.18 42.08 -49.65
C VAL A 363 46.99 43.18 -50.70
N GLN A 364 46.01 44.05 -50.51
CA GLN A 364 45.69 45.14 -51.44
C GLN A 364 46.82 46.17 -51.52
N ALA A 365 47.51 46.45 -50.41
CA ALA A 365 48.70 47.30 -50.43
C ALA A 365 49.85 46.67 -51.26
N ALA A 366 49.99 45.34 -51.26
CA ALA A 366 51.08 44.65 -51.94
C ALA A 366 50.79 44.33 -53.42
N GLN A 367 49.54 43.99 -53.75
CA GLN A 367 49.14 43.46 -55.07
C GLN A 367 48.07 44.31 -55.78
N GLY A 368 47.56 45.34 -55.11
CA GLY A 368 46.40 46.10 -55.58
C GLY A 368 45.11 45.29 -55.51
N TRP A 369 44.04 45.83 -56.12
CA TRP A 369 42.73 45.16 -56.19
C TRP A 369 42.70 43.93 -57.10
N GLY A 370 43.78 43.66 -57.83
CA GLY A 370 43.91 42.52 -58.73
C GLY A 370 43.84 41.14 -58.06
N ALA A 371 43.94 41.08 -56.73
CA ALA A 371 43.71 39.85 -55.96
C ALA A 371 42.25 39.35 -56.02
N TRP A 372 41.29 40.23 -56.33
CA TRP A 372 39.86 39.89 -56.46
C TRP A 372 39.30 40.32 -57.83
N PRO A 373 39.81 39.78 -58.95
CA PRO A 373 39.67 40.38 -60.27
C PRO A 373 38.22 40.38 -60.80
N ALA A 374 37.43 39.34 -60.49
CA ALA A 374 36.07 39.23 -60.98
C ALA A 374 35.12 40.20 -60.27
N CYS A 375 35.17 40.25 -58.94
CA CYS A 375 34.28 41.09 -58.17
C CYS A 375 34.70 42.56 -58.17
N THR A 376 36.00 42.88 -58.17
CA THR A 376 36.46 44.27 -58.28
C THR A 376 36.07 44.88 -59.63
N ALA A 377 36.17 44.12 -60.74
CA ALA A 377 35.69 44.56 -62.04
C ALA A 377 34.17 44.80 -62.06
N LYS A 378 33.40 43.88 -61.46
CA LYS A 378 31.93 43.99 -61.36
C LYS A 378 31.48 45.18 -60.50
N LEU A 379 32.22 45.49 -59.44
CA LEU A 379 31.95 46.59 -58.51
C LEU A 379 32.58 47.93 -58.95
N GLY A 380 33.40 47.94 -60.01
CA GLY A 380 34.07 49.15 -60.51
C GLY A 380 35.20 49.65 -59.62
N ILE A 381 35.80 48.77 -58.80
CA ILE A 381 36.91 49.07 -57.90
C ILE A 381 38.22 49.01 -58.70
N ARG A 382 39.09 50.02 -58.58
CA ARG A 382 40.35 50.14 -59.33
C ARG A 382 41.51 50.53 -58.44
#